data_AF-A0A8T5R707-F1
#
_entry.id   AF-A0A8T5R707-F1
#
_cell.length_a   1.000
_cell.length_b   1.000
_cell.length_c   1.000
_cell.angle_alpha   90.00
_cell.angle_beta   90.00
_cell.angle_gamma   90.00
#
_symmetry.space_group_name_H-M   'P 1'
#
loop_
_entity.id
_entity.type
_entity.pdbx_description
1 polymer ?
#
loop_
_entity_poly.entity_id
_entity_poly.type
_entity_poly.pdbx_seq_one_letter_code
_entity_poly.pdbx_strand_id
1 'polypeptide(L)'
;MRRPRSPLKTIIRQRFYFLFEVLIIFLGIFIFMLIPTFLLPFLFDVNAINDATYERLYNILRAAIMVVVIPLFLYLSNYIMEKQRKSLILDEDISPSKNFLNLFKITRKNFKFQLLYGILLLFLIFIPLDFFIYLIPEMLSFASTAIEPAAQYSLNSYFNENYSIFLLSIVIIPLCVAIYEESLTRGFLTNRGSDYFNKMSAVILTSFFFGMGHFAYILSPSSAGLPIIYPIIWFLQTFFVGIVLSMIVLRRHWIFPVIFAHTFNNIITSHSIWNYINGIDFSYMTFYVYIPLLIIGLVLFIWQFSRIKESLSIGWKEFKSYFTRDEHVGENSLETVVRIIMDFFFGLIIFLVGMIIL
;
A
#
# COMPACT_ATOMS: atom_id res chain seq x y z
N MET A 1 15.84 -39.28 9.15
CA MET A 1 15.14 -38.10 9.70
C MET A 1 16.14 -36.95 9.82
N ARG A 2 15.97 -35.85 9.06
CA ARG A 2 16.81 -34.65 9.25
C ARG A 2 16.46 -34.04 10.60
N ARG A 3 17.45 -33.75 11.46
CA ARG A 3 17.23 -33.07 12.75
C ARG A 3 16.34 -31.84 12.55
N PRO A 4 15.36 -31.57 13.43
CA PRO A 4 14.58 -30.35 13.35
C PRO A 4 15.54 -29.16 13.44
N ARG A 5 15.52 -28.30 12.42
CA ARG A 5 16.25 -27.03 12.47
C ARG A 5 15.69 -26.24 13.65
N SER A 6 16.56 -25.58 14.42
CA SER A 6 16.12 -24.67 15.49
C SER A 6 15.07 -23.69 14.94
N PRO A 7 13.89 -23.56 15.57
CA PRO A 7 12.82 -22.67 15.11
C PRO A 7 13.31 -21.24 14.89
N LEU A 8 14.08 -20.71 15.84
CA LEU A 8 14.75 -19.41 15.73
C LEU A 8 15.59 -19.27 14.45
N LYS A 9 16.43 -20.28 14.13
CA LYS A 9 17.24 -20.26 12.90
C LYS A 9 16.34 -20.27 11.65
N THR A 10 15.21 -20.95 11.70
CA THR A 10 14.24 -20.98 10.59
C THR A 10 13.58 -19.62 10.40
N ILE A 11 13.07 -19.00 11.47
CA ILE A 11 12.45 -17.67 11.50
C ILE A 11 13.38 -16.61 10.87
N ILE A 12 14.63 -16.55 11.36
CA ILE A 12 15.63 -15.59 10.90
C ILE A 12 15.93 -15.82 9.42
N ARG A 13 16.18 -17.08 9.05
CA ARG A 13 16.58 -17.45 7.70
C ARG A 13 15.50 -17.12 6.66
N GLN A 14 14.23 -17.42 6.95
CA GLN A 14 13.11 -17.08 6.06
C GLN A 14 13.06 -15.58 5.75
N ARG A 15 13.24 -14.73 6.78
CA ARG A 15 13.22 -13.26 6.65
C ARG A 15 14.42 -12.73 5.88
N PHE A 16 15.61 -13.27 6.11
CA PHE A 16 16.79 -12.90 5.32
C PHE A 16 16.65 -13.24 3.84
N TYR A 17 16.10 -14.41 3.51
CA TYR A 17 15.87 -14.77 2.10
C TYR A 17 14.79 -13.91 1.46
N PHE A 18 13.71 -13.63 2.17
CA PHE A 18 12.70 -12.69 1.69
C PHE A 18 13.31 -11.29 1.47
N LEU A 19 14.09 -10.77 2.42
CA LEU A 19 14.80 -9.50 2.27
C LEU A 19 15.71 -9.51 1.03
N PHE A 20 16.48 -10.57 0.81
CA PHE A 20 17.35 -10.66 -0.37
C PHE A 20 16.56 -10.63 -1.69
N GLU A 21 15.41 -11.31 -1.74
CA GLU A 21 14.50 -11.20 -2.89
C GLU A 21 13.96 -9.76 -3.04
N VAL A 22 13.51 -9.13 -1.95
CA VAL A 22 13.07 -7.73 -1.94
C VAL A 22 14.15 -6.79 -2.49
N LEU A 23 15.42 -6.98 -2.13
CA LEU A 23 16.53 -6.19 -2.67
C LEU A 23 16.67 -6.33 -4.19
N ILE A 24 16.51 -7.55 -4.73
CA ILE A 24 16.55 -7.79 -6.18
C ILE A 24 15.40 -7.05 -6.88
N ILE A 25 14.17 -7.18 -6.37
CA ILE A 25 13.02 -6.49 -6.97
C ILE A 25 13.16 -4.97 -6.85
N PHE A 26 13.55 -4.44 -5.70
CA PHE A 26 13.69 -2.99 -5.51
C PHE A 26 14.80 -2.40 -6.38
N LEU A 27 15.92 -3.11 -6.55
CA LEU A 27 16.97 -2.71 -7.49
C LEU A 27 16.42 -2.65 -8.93
N GLY A 28 15.59 -3.62 -9.32
CA GLY A 28 14.92 -3.59 -10.61
C GLY A 28 14.01 -2.39 -10.77
N ILE A 29 13.18 -2.10 -9.76
CA ILE A 29 12.30 -0.93 -9.76
C ILE A 29 13.15 0.34 -9.88
N PHE A 30 14.19 0.50 -9.06
CA PHE A 30 15.10 1.66 -9.10
C PHE A 30 15.64 1.89 -10.52
N ILE A 31 16.25 0.87 -11.14
CA ILE A 31 16.85 0.97 -12.48
C ILE A 31 15.81 1.43 -13.52
N PHE A 32 14.60 0.87 -13.49
CA PHE A 32 13.56 1.26 -14.44
C PHE A 32 12.93 2.62 -14.11
N MET A 33 12.88 3.03 -12.85
CA MET A 33 12.42 4.35 -12.43
C MET A 33 13.38 5.47 -12.85
N LEU A 34 14.64 5.15 -13.19
CA LEU A 34 15.53 6.10 -13.87
C LEU A 34 15.01 6.50 -15.25
N ILE A 35 14.20 5.66 -15.91
CA ILE A 35 13.62 5.96 -17.24
C ILE A 35 12.74 7.22 -17.16
N PRO A 36 11.61 7.26 -16.42
CA PRO A 36 10.80 8.48 -16.38
C PRO A 36 11.57 9.66 -15.79
N THR A 37 12.50 9.41 -14.86
CA THR A 37 13.33 10.46 -14.23
C THR A 37 14.25 11.16 -15.22
N PHE A 38 14.87 10.45 -16.16
CA PHE A 38 15.78 11.06 -17.14
C PHE A 38 15.14 11.31 -18.51
N LEU A 39 14.22 10.44 -18.95
CA LEU A 39 13.58 10.53 -20.25
C LEU A 39 12.58 11.69 -20.31
N LEU A 40 11.75 11.87 -19.27
CA LEU A 40 10.72 12.91 -19.33
C LEU A 40 11.32 14.33 -19.35
N PRO A 41 12.31 14.69 -18.52
CA PRO A 41 12.95 16.00 -18.64
C PRO A 41 13.69 16.23 -19.97
N PHE A 42 14.04 15.18 -20.70
CA PHE A 42 14.60 15.30 -22.05
C PHE A 42 13.52 15.58 -23.11
N LEU A 43 12.30 15.04 -22.92
CA LEU A 43 11.18 15.18 -23.87
C LEU A 43 10.36 16.46 -23.67
N PHE A 44 10.40 17.05 -22.47
CA PHE A 44 9.66 18.26 -22.12
C PHE A 44 10.62 19.40 -21.78
N ASP A 45 10.25 20.64 -22.11
CA ASP A 45 11.03 21.81 -21.70
C ASP A 45 11.18 21.84 -20.16
N VAL A 46 12.33 22.29 -19.66
CA VAL A 46 12.62 22.37 -18.22
C VAL A 46 11.59 23.23 -17.49
N ASN A 47 11.02 24.22 -18.19
CA ASN A 47 9.94 25.06 -17.69
C ASN A 47 8.60 24.32 -17.55
N ALA A 48 8.41 23.21 -18.28
CA ALA A 48 7.21 22.36 -18.24
C ALA A 48 7.28 21.29 -17.15
N ILE A 49 8.37 21.20 -16.37
CA ILE A 49 8.48 20.18 -15.30
C ILE A 49 7.51 20.48 -14.14
N ASN A 50 7.08 21.73 -13.98
CA ASN A 50 6.03 22.10 -13.03
C ASN A 50 4.60 21.98 -13.61
N ASP A 51 4.45 21.63 -14.89
CA ASP A 51 3.15 21.43 -15.52
C ASP A 51 2.51 20.13 -15.02
N ALA A 52 1.24 20.18 -14.64
CA ALA A 52 0.42 19.00 -14.34
C ALA A 52 0.48 17.91 -15.43
N THR A 53 0.77 18.25 -16.69
CA THR A 53 1.01 17.29 -17.78
C THR A 53 2.22 16.41 -17.51
N TYR A 54 3.33 16.98 -17.07
CA TYR A 54 4.54 16.23 -16.70
C TYR A 54 4.22 15.25 -15.56
N GLU A 55 3.56 15.73 -14.50
CA GLU A 55 3.23 14.89 -13.34
C GLU A 55 2.32 13.71 -13.68
N ARG A 56 1.29 13.95 -14.51
CA ARG A 56 0.39 12.89 -14.98
C ARG A 56 1.16 11.82 -15.75
N LEU A 57 2.03 12.23 -16.67
CA LEU A 57 2.83 11.30 -17.47
C LEU A 57 3.86 10.54 -16.62
N TYR A 58 4.52 11.22 -15.69
CA TYR A 58 5.43 10.60 -14.73
C TYR A 58 4.73 9.50 -13.93
N ASN A 59 3.54 9.79 -13.39
CA ASN A 59 2.76 8.81 -12.62
C ASN A 59 2.25 7.65 -13.48
N ILE A 60 1.83 7.90 -14.73
CA ILE A 60 1.44 6.84 -15.68
C ILE A 60 2.62 5.88 -15.93
N LEU A 61 3.81 6.44 -16.23
CA LEU A 61 5.01 5.63 -16.47
C LEU A 61 5.42 4.85 -15.22
N ARG A 62 5.39 5.49 -14.05
CA ARG A 62 5.67 4.84 -12.75
C ARG A 62 4.75 3.65 -12.51
N ALA A 63 3.45 3.81 -12.71
CA ALA A 63 2.48 2.72 -12.55
C ALA A 63 2.73 1.58 -13.56
N ALA A 64 2.97 1.90 -14.83
CA ALA A 64 3.26 0.91 -15.86
C ALA A 64 4.55 0.12 -15.58
N ILE A 65 5.60 0.81 -15.15
CA ILE A 65 6.88 0.22 -14.74
C ILE A 65 6.67 -0.82 -13.65
N MET A 66 5.89 -0.53 -12.61
CA MET A 66 5.65 -1.49 -11.51
C MET A 66 5.02 -2.80 -11.98
N VAL A 67 4.02 -2.71 -12.84
CA VAL A 67 3.29 -3.89 -13.35
C VAL A 67 4.20 -4.77 -14.21
N VAL A 68 5.22 -4.21 -14.87
CA VAL A 68 6.16 -4.94 -15.72
C VAL A 68 7.39 -5.42 -14.95
N VAL A 69 7.99 -4.58 -14.13
CA VAL A 69 9.29 -4.83 -13.50
C VAL A 69 9.19 -5.83 -12.37
N ILE A 70 8.16 -5.76 -11.54
CA ILE A 70 7.97 -6.72 -10.44
C ILE A 70 7.95 -8.17 -10.97
N PRO A 71 7.11 -8.57 -11.95
CA PRO A 71 7.09 -9.94 -12.43
C PRO A 71 8.39 -10.33 -13.15
N LEU A 72 9.06 -9.40 -13.85
CA LEU A 72 10.36 -9.63 -14.48
C LEU A 72 11.43 -9.96 -13.44
N PHE A 73 11.52 -9.16 -12.37
CA PHE A 73 12.53 -9.35 -11.33
C PHE A 73 12.17 -10.48 -10.36
N LEU A 74 10.88 -10.83 -10.20
CA LEU A 74 10.47 -12.08 -9.55
C LEU A 74 10.89 -13.31 -10.37
N TYR A 75 10.89 -13.22 -11.70
CA TYR A 75 11.37 -14.32 -12.55
C TYR A 75 12.89 -14.48 -12.39
N LEU A 76 13.60 -13.35 -12.40
CA LEU A 76 15.05 -13.31 -12.19
C LEU A 76 15.46 -13.76 -10.78
N SER A 77 14.80 -13.28 -9.72
CA SER A 77 15.08 -13.70 -8.34
C SER A 77 14.87 -15.21 -8.20
N ASN A 78 13.81 -15.73 -8.82
CA ASN A 78 13.49 -17.15 -8.81
C ASN A 78 14.60 -17.99 -9.45
N TYR A 79 15.16 -17.52 -10.55
CA TYR A 79 16.31 -18.16 -11.20
C TYR A 79 17.57 -18.09 -10.32
N ILE A 80 17.91 -16.92 -9.77
CA ILE A 80 19.11 -16.71 -8.95
C ILE A 80 19.06 -17.52 -7.64
N MET A 81 17.88 -17.65 -7.04
CA MET A 81 17.68 -18.21 -5.70
C MET A 81 17.12 -19.64 -5.69
N GLU A 82 17.12 -20.34 -6.84
CA GLU A 82 16.41 -21.63 -7.01
C GLU A 82 16.77 -22.65 -5.92
N LYS A 83 18.07 -22.82 -5.62
CA LYS A 83 18.58 -23.78 -4.63
C LYS A 83 18.10 -23.46 -3.22
N GLN A 84 18.11 -22.19 -2.86
CA GLN A 84 17.74 -21.70 -1.54
C GLN A 84 16.21 -21.81 -1.35
N ARG A 85 15.45 -21.46 -2.39
CA ARG A 85 13.99 -21.53 -2.41
C ARG A 85 13.46 -22.95 -2.19
N LYS A 86 13.99 -23.94 -2.93
CA LYS A 86 13.65 -25.36 -2.77
C LYS A 86 13.89 -25.91 -1.35
N SER A 87 14.64 -25.18 -0.51
CA SER A 87 14.93 -25.56 0.88
C SER A 87 14.01 -24.92 1.93
N LEU A 88 13.10 -24.03 1.51
CA LEU A 88 12.30 -23.16 2.37
C LEU A 88 10.82 -23.14 1.99
N ILE A 89 10.55 -23.00 0.70
CA ILE A 89 9.20 -22.94 0.14
C ILE A 89 8.92 -24.35 -0.38
N LEU A 90 7.76 -24.90 0.00
CA LEU A 90 7.24 -26.11 -0.64
C LEU A 90 7.08 -25.84 -2.14
N ASP A 91 7.44 -26.79 -3.01
CA ASP A 91 7.32 -26.56 -4.45
C ASP A 91 5.87 -26.19 -4.79
N GLU A 92 5.68 -24.95 -5.25
CA GLU A 92 4.40 -24.42 -5.71
C GLU A 92 4.23 -24.70 -7.20
N ASP A 93 2.99 -25.04 -7.60
CA ASP A 93 2.64 -25.32 -8.99
C ASP A 93 2.72 -24.08 -9.91
N ILE A 94 2.84 -22.88 -9.33
CA ILE A 94 2.80 -21.60 -10.04
C ILE A 94 4.07 -20.80 -9.76
N SER A 95 4.69 -20.24 -10.81
CA SER A 95 5.87 -19.38 -10.63
C SER A 95 5.51 -18.06 -9.93
N PRO A 96 6.43 -17.46 -9.14
CA PRO A 96 6.16 -16.21 -8.41
C PRO A 96 5.67 -15.07 -9.32
N SER A 97 6.26 -14.90 -10.50
CA SER A 97 5.83 -13.90 -11.49
C SER A 97 4.40 -14.13 -11.99
N LYS A 98 4.03 -15.40 -12.24
CA LYS A 98 2.68 -15.74 -12.68
C LYS A 98 1.68 -15.58 -11.54
N ASN A 99 2.07 -15.91 -10.31
CA ASN A 99 1.26 -15.67 -9.12
C ASN A 99 0.94 -14.17 -8.97
N PHE A 100 1.95 -13.30 -9.11
CA PHE A 100 1.77 -11.84 -9.13
C PHE A 100 0.79 -11.37 -10.21
N LEU A 101 1.00 -11.78 -11.46
CA LEU A 101 0.14 -11.37 -12.58
C LEU A 101 -1.31 -11.88 -12.44
N ASN A 102 -1.49 -13.06 -11.84
CA ASN A 102 -2.82 -13.60 -11.58
C ASN A 102 -3.66 -12.72 -10.64
N LEU A 103 -3.04 -11.91 -9.76
CA LEU A 103 -3.75 -10.98 -8.88
C LEU A 103 -4.53 -9.91 -9.65
N PHE A 104 -4.06 -9.54 -10.86
CA PHE A 104 -4.69 -8.56 -11.74
C PHE A 104 -5.80 -9.17 -12.63
N LYS A 105 -6.06 -10.47 -12.51
CA LYS A 105 -7.02 -11.16 -13.38
C LYS A 105 -8.46 -10.74 -13.10
N ILE A 106 -9.04 -10.00 -14.03
CA ILE A 106 -10.46 -9.65 -14.05
C ILE A 106 -11.16 -10.49 -15.14
N THR A 107 -12.22 -11.19 -14.76
CA THR A 107 -13.08 -11.96 -15.67
C THR A 107 -14.51 -11.45 -15.56
N ARG A 108 -15.33 -11.67 -16.59
CA ARG A 108 -16.77 -11.32 -16.52
C ARG A 108 -17.48 -11.95 -15.33
N LYS A 109 -17.08 -13.15 -14.91
CA LYS A 109 -17.70 -13.89 -13.79
C LYS A 109 -17.38 -13.28 -12.42
N ASN A 110 -16.16 -12.77 -12.22
CA ASN A 110 -15.73 -12.23 -10.92
C ASN A 110 -15.73 -10.69 -10.84
N PHE A 111 -15.82 -9.96 -11.95
CA PHE A 111 -15.79 -8.50 -11.96
C PHE A 111 -16.82 -7.86 -11.03
N LYS A 112 -18.09 -8.32 -11.08
CA LYS A 112 -19.16 -7.83 -10.19
C LYS A 112 -18.79 -7.97 -8.71
N PHE A 113 -18.15 -9.08 -8.33
CA PHE A 113 -17.71 -9.28 -6.96
C PHE A 113 -16.51 -8.39 -6.64
N GLN A 114 -15.51 -8.31 -7.51
CA GLN A 114 -14.34 -7.46 -7.27
C GLN A 114 -14.75 -5.98 -7.09
N LEU A 115 -15.65 -5.48 -7.95
CA LEU A 115 -16.21 -4.14 -7.82
C LEU A 115 -17.00 -3.94 -6.52
N LEU A 116 -17.86 -4.90 -6.15
CA LEU A 116 -18.59 -4.84 -4.88
C LEU A 116 -17.65 -4.80 -3.67
N TYR A 117 -16.56 -5.58 -3.67
CA TYR A 117 -15.56 -5.52 -2.59
C TYR A 117 -14.85 -4.17 -2.56
N GLY A 118 -14.54 -3.58 -3.72
CA GLY A 118 -13.96 -2.23 -3.79
C GLY A 118 -14.90 -1.16 -3.24
N ILE A 119 -16.19 -1.23 -3.58
CA ILE A 119 -17.23 -0.34 -3.04
C ILE A 119 -17.34 -0.51 -1.52
N LEU A 120 -17.38 -1.75 -1.01
CA LEU A 120 -17.47 -1.98 0.42
C LEU A 120 -16.23 -1.49 1.18
N LEU A 121 -15.03 -1.68 0.62
CA LEU A 121 -13.80 -1.15 1.19
C LEU A 121 -13.84 0.38 1.27
N LEU A 122 -14.22 1.04 0.17
CA LEU A 122 -14.31 2.49 0.09
C LEU A 122 -15.29 3.05 1.14
N PHE A 123 -16.52 2.56 1.13
CA PHE A 123 -17.61 3.15 1.92
C PHE A 123 -17.62 2.73 3.39
N LEU A 124 -17.06 1.57 3.74
CA LEU A 124 -17.12 1.06 5.12
C LEU A 124 -15.81 1.21 5.89
N ILE A 125 -14.70 1.48 5.19
CA ILE A 125 -13.38 1.57 5.82
C ILE A 125 -12.75 2.92 5.53
N PHE A 126 -12.47 3.22 4.26
CA PHE A 126 -11.75 4.42 3.86
C PHE A 126 -12.50 5.72 4.21
N ILE A 127 -13.73 5.88 3.74
CA ILE A 127 -14.50 7.12 3.95
C ILE A 127 -14.77 7.40 5.43
N PRO A 128 -15.22 6.45 6.26
CA PRO A 128 -15.37 6.69 7.70
C PRO A 128 -14.06 7.05 8.38
N LEU A 129 -12.97 6.36 8.03
CA LEU A 129 -11.68 6.58 8.66
C LEU A 129 -11.11 7.98 8.33
N ASP A 130 -11.15 8.38 7.06
CA ASP A 130 -10.71 9.71 6.62
C ASP A 130 -11.57 10.80 7.27
N PHE A 131 -12.90 10.60 7.33
CA PHE A 131 -13.80 11.53 8.01
C PHE A 131 -13.43 11.73 9.48
N PHE A 132 -13.29 10.65 10.26
CA PHE A 132 -12.97 10.75 11.68
C PHE A 132 -11.60 11.36 11.94
N ILE A 133 -10.64 11.15 11.03
CA ILE A 133 -9.30 11.72 11.15
C ILE A 133 -9.31 13.22 10.84
N TYR A 134 -10.07 13.67 9.84
CA TYR A 134 -10.20 15.11 9.56
C TYR A 134 -11.04 15.87 10.58
N LEU A 135 -11.82 15.19 11.43
CA LEU A 135 -12.42 15.81 12.61
C LEU A 135 -11.39 16.13 13.71
N ILE A 136 -10.19 15.55 13.66
CA ILE A 136 -9.13 15.90 14.60
C ILE A 136 -8.64 17.32 14.25
N PRO A 137 -8.61 18.25 15.22
CA PRO A 137 -8.19 19.63 14.96
C PRO A 137 -6.84 19.70 14.24
N GLU A 138 -6.77 20.55 13.22
CA GLU A 138 -5.60 20.82 12.39
C GLU A 138 -5.08 19.63 11.55
N MET A 139 -5.72 18.45 11.61
CA MET A 139 -5.25 17.29 10.84
C MET A 139 -5.36 17.51 9.32
N LEU A 140 -6.44 18.13 8.85
CA LEU A 140 -6.56 18.50 7.43
C LEU A 140 -5.53 19.57 7.04
N SER A 141 -5.23 20.51 7.94
CA SER A 141 -4.20 21.52 7.72
C SER A 141 -2.81 20.89 7.63
N PHE A 142 -2.51 19.94 8.52
CA PHE A 142 -1.29 19.15 8.46
C PHE A 142 -1.23 18.38 7.14
N ALA A 143 -2.30 17.71 6.74
CA ALA A 143 -2.35 16.94 5.49
C ALA A 143 -2.14 17.84 4.26
N SER A 144 -2.77 19.03 4.23
CA SER A 144 -2.55 19.99 3.14
C SER A 144 -1.10 20.43 3.08
N THR A 145 -0.50 20.86 4.21
CA THR A 145 0.89 21.34 4.23
C THR A 145 1.90 20.22 3.96
N ALA A 146 1.67 19.01 4.46
CA ALA A 146 2.55 17.87 4.22
C ALA A 146 2.59 17.45 2.75
N ILE A 147 1.48 17.61 2.03
CA ILE A 147 1.32 17.24 0.62
C ILE A 147 1.59 18.43 -0.32
N GLU A 148 1.53 19.67 0.18
CA GLU A 148 1.69 20.89 -0.61
C GLU A 148 3.08 20.96 -1.28
N PRO A 149 3.13 21.31 -2.58
CA PRO A 149 4.37 21.47 -3.31
C PRO A 149 5.24 22.60 -2.76
N ALA A 150 6.22 22.28 -1.90
CA ALA A 150 7.10 23.27 -1.25
C ALA A 150 8.38 23.62 -2.05
N ALA A 151 8.69 22.89 -3.14
CA ALA A 151 9.96 23.03 -3.86
C ALA A 151 9.77 23.09 -5.39
N GLN A 152 10.72 23.72 -6.10
CA GLN A 152 10.89 23.50 -7.54
C GLN A 152 11.11 22.00 -7.76
N TYR A 153 10.33 21.35 -8.65
CA TYR A 153 10.27 19.89 -8.85
C TYR A 153 9.47 19.09 -7.79
N SER A 154 8.52 19.72 -7.10
CA SER A 154 7.63 18.99 -6.21
C SER A 154 6.55 18.24 -6.99
N LEU A 155 6.38 16.96 -6.65
CA LEU A 155 5.20 16.19 -7.01
C LEU A 155 4.00 16.79 -6.26
N ASN A 156 2.83 16.80 -6.91
CA ASN A 156 1.57 17.39 -6.46
C ASN A 156 1.35 18.87 -6.83
N SER A 157 2.01 19.37 -7.87
CA SER A 157 1.76 20.71 -8.43
C SER A 157 0.30 20.91 -8.85
N TYR A 158 -0.40 19.81 -9.19
CA TYR A 158 -1.82 19.83 -9.56
C TYR A 158 -2.75 20.46 -8.50
N PHE A 159 -2.35 20.55 -7.22
CA PHE A 159 -3.15 21.25 -6.20
C PHE A 159 -3.24 22.77 -6.43
N ASN A 160 -2.25 23.36 -7.10
CA ASN A 160 -2.18 24.79 -7.37
C ASN A 160 -2.73 25.18 -8.74
N GLU A 161 -3.22 24.18 -9.49
CA GLU A 161 -3.79 24.38 -10.82
C GLU A 161 -5.25 24.83 -10.76
N ASN A 162 -5.73 25.35 -11.89
CA ASN A 162 -7.15 25.64 -12.03
C ASN A 162 -8.00 24.37 -11.85
N TYR A 163 -9.27 24.55 -11.44
CA TYR A 163 -10.13 23.43 -11.07
C TYR A 163 -10.29 22.37 -12.18
N SER A 164 -10.31 22.77 -13.45
CA SER A 164 -10.45 21.84 -14.58
C SER A 164 -9.23 20.94 -14.75
N ILE A 165 -8.03 21.51 -14.66
CA ILE A 165 -6.77 20.74 -14.72
C ILE A 165 -6.65 19.86 -13.49
N PHE A 166 -6.93 20.42 -12.31
CA PHE A 166 -7.01 19.68 -11.05
C PHE A 166 -7.94 18.46 -11.16
N LEU A 167 -9.18 18.64 -11.64
CA LEU A 167 -10.18 17.56 -11.77
C LEU A 167 -9.66 16.40 -12.65
N LEU A 168 -8.99 16.72 -13.75
CA LEU A 168 -8.40 15.71 -14.62
C LEU A 168 -7.21 15.00 -13.93
N SER A 169 -6.37 15.77 -13.24
CA SER A 169 -5.21 15.25 -12.51
C SER A 169 -5.59 14.34 -11.34
N ILE A 170 -6.62 14.68 -10.55
CA ILE A 170 -7.08 13.84 -9.44
C ILE A 170 -7.67 12.51 -9.88
N VAL A 171 -8.10 12.35 -11.13
CA VAL A 171 -8.53 11.02 -11.61
C VAL A 171 -7.31 10.18 -12.00
N ILE A 172 -6.36 10.78 -12.72
CA ILE A 172 -5.22 10.05 -13.29
C ILE A 172 -4.18 9.72 -12.23
N ILE A 173 -3.72 10.72 -11.47
CA ILE A 173 -2.59 10.59 -10.55
C ILE A 173 -2.94 9.60 -9.41
N PRO A 174 -4.03 9.78 -8.64
CA PRO A 174 -4.50 8.80 -7.66
C PRO A 174 -4.64 7.36 -8.16
N LEU A 175 -5.13 7.14 -9.39
CA LEU A 175 -5.22 5.80 -9.97
C LEU A 175 -3.82 5.20 -10.17
N CYS A 176 -2.90 5.97 -10.73
CA CYS A 176 -1.52 5.54 -10.94
C CYS A 176 -0.78 5.29 -9.62
N VAL A 177 -0.97 6.16 -8.62
CA VAL A 177 -0.43 5.99 -7.27
C VAL A 177 -0.97 4.70 -6.64
N ALA A 178 -2.28 4.47 -6.69
CA ALA A 178 -2.87 3.23 -6.16
C ALA A 178 -2.35 1.98 -6.88
N ILE A 179 -2.18 2.00 -8.20
CA ILE A 179 -1.55 0.89 -8.93
C ILE A 179 -0.12 0.67 -8.44
N TYR A 180 0.70 1.73 -8.36
CA TYR A 180 2.08 1.65 -7.89
C TYR A 180 2.16 1.07 -6.47
N GLU A 181 1.46 1.67 -5.52
CA GLU A 181 1.56 1.34 -4.10
C GLU A 181 0.99 -0.05 -3.82
N GLU A 182 -0.18 -0.38 -4.36
CA GLU A 182 -0.80 -1.69 -4.13
C GLU A 182 -0.04 -2.81 -4.83
N SER A 183 0.52 -2.58 -6.03
CA SER A 183 1.38 -3.55 -6.70
C SER A 183 2.62 -3.87 -5.87
N LEU A 184 3.27 -2.85 -5.30
CA LEU A 184 4.47 -3.01 -4.47
C LEU A 184 4.14 -3.71 -3.15
N THR A 185 3.15 -3.19 -2.44
CA THR A 185 2.86 -3.62 -1.07
C THR A 185 2.05 -4.91 -1.05
N ARG A 186 0.84 -4.92 -1.62
CA ARG A 186 -0.05 -6.08 -1.52
C ARG A 186 0.29 -7.11 -2.60
N GLY A 187 0.59 -6.63 -3.80
CA GLY A 187 0.93 -7.47 -4.95
C GLY A 187 2.26 -8.20 -4.77
N PHE A 188 3.30 -7.51 -4.33
CA PHE A 188 4.62 -8.10 -4.12
C PHE A 188 4.89 -8.42 -2.66
N LEU A 189 5.12 -7.44 -1.78
CA LEU A 189 5.63 -7.69 -0.42
C LEU A 189 4.75 -8.64 0.40
N THR A 190 3.43 -8.41 0.41
CA THR A 190 2.48 -9.25 1.14
C THR A 190 2.34 -10.63 0.50
N ASN A 191 2.00 -10.68 -0.80
CA ASN A 191 1.75 -11.93 -1.52
C ASN A 191 2.99 -12.82 -1.56
N ARG A 192 4.16 -12.25 -1.82
CA ARG A 192 5.40 -13.01 -1.85
C ARG A 192 5.89 -13.37 -0.45
N GLY A 193 5.73 -12.46 0.52
CA GLY A 193 6.12 -12.72 1.91
C GLY A 193 5.39 -13.93 2.52
N SER A 194 4.12 -14.14 2.14
CA SER A 194 3.35 -15.30 2.64
C SER A 194 3.87 -16.65 2.16
N ASP A 195 4.70 -16.69 1.13
CA ASP A 195 5.33 -17.93 0.64
C ASP A 195 6.56 -18.28 1.51
N TYR A 196 7.16 -17.30 2.19
CA TYR A 196 8.36 -17.50 3.01
C TYR A 196 8.07 -17.81 4.47
N PHE A 197 7.01 -17.22 5.03
CA PHE A 197 6.67 -17.31 6.43
C PHE A 197 5.16 -17.12 6.64
N ASN A 198 4.70 -17.25 7.89
CA ASN A 198 3.30 -17.16 8.27
C ASN A 198 2.56 -16.00 7.56
N LYS A 199 1.39 -16.29 7.01
CA LYS A 199 0.53 -15.35 6.28
C LYS A 199 0.38 -14.01 7.03
N MET A 200 0.10 -14.04 8.32
CA MET A 200 -0.08 -12.81 9.09
C MET A 200 1.22 -12.08 9.39
N SER A 201 2.36 -12.78 9.48
CA SER A 201 3.67 -12.11 9.51
C SER A 201 3.90 -11.29 8.23
N ALA A 202 3.50 -11.78 7.05
CA ALA A 202 3.61 -11.03 5.80
C ALA A 202 2.69 -9.80 5.78
N VAL A 203 1.46 -9.97 6.30
CA VAL A 203 0.50 -8.86 6.47
C VAL A 203 1.07 -7.78 7.39
N ILE A 204 1.52 -8.13 8.61
CA ILE A 204 2.01 -7.16 9.59
C ILE A 204 3.28 -6.46 9.12
N LEU A 205 4.26 -7.20 8.62
CA LEU A 205 5.51 -6.64 8.10
C LEU A 205 5.24 -5.64 6.98
N THR A 206 4.38 -5.99 6.03
CA THR A 206 4.09 -5.12 4.88
C THR A 206 3.22 -3.93 5.27
N SER A 207 2.25 -4.13 6.18
CA SER A 207 1.43 -3.03 6.69
C SER A 207 2.28 -2.03 7.45
N PHE A 208 3.27 -2.51 8.22
CA PHE A 208 4.23 -1.67 8.92
C PHE A 208 5.09 -0.88 7.92
N PHE A 209 5.62 -1.53 6.89
CA PHE A 209 6.31 -0.85 5.78
C PHE A 209 5.46 0.28 5.17
N PHE A 210 4.19 0.00 4.86
CA PHE A 210 3.27 0.97 4.27
C PHE A 210 2.95 2.13 5.23
N GLY A 211 2.73 1.83 6.51
CA GLY A 211 2.53 2.83 7.54
C GLY A 211 3.75 3.74 7.71
N MET A 212 4.95 3.18 7.71
CA MET A 212 6.20 3.94 7.81
C MET A 212 6.37 4.93 6.66
N GLY A 213 5.84 4.63 5.46
CA GLY A 213 5.77 5.58 4.35
C GLY A 213 5.03 6.88 4.69
N HIS A 214 3.97 6.79 5.49
CA HIS A 214 3.20 7.96 5.94
C HIS A 214 3.82 8.61 7.19
N PHE A 215 4.44 7.82 8.06
CA PHE A 215 5.25 8.35 9.15
C PHE A 215 6.41 9.20 8.63
N ALA A 216 6.98 8.85 7.48
CA ALA A 216 8.11 9.52 6.85
C ALA A 216 7.86 11.00 6.53
N TYR A 217 6.60 11.45 6.47
CA TYR A 217 6.29 12.88 6.31
C TYR A 217 6.85 13.73 7.46
N ILE A 218 7.20 13.16 8.62
CA ILE A 218 7.96 13.85 9.65
C ILE A 218 9.33 14.38 9.15
N LEU A 219 9.89 13.75 8.12
CA LEU A 219 11.15 14.14 7.49
C LEU A 219 10.95 15.16 6.35
N SER A 220 9.71 15.46 5.98
CA SER A 220 9.42 16.45 4.95
C SER A 220 9.77 17.85 5.46
N PRO A 221 10.47 18.69 4.67
CA PRO A 221 10.70 20.09 5.03
C PRO A 221 9.41 20.85 5.35
N SER A 222 8.31 20.54 4.65
CA SER A 222 7.00 21.16 4.88
C SER A 222 6.38 20.78 6.23
N SER A 223 6.82 19.69 6.85
CA SER A 223 6.36 19.26 8.17
C SER A 223 7.20 19.79 9.33
N ALA A 224 8.24 20.59 9.05
CA ALA A 224 9.09 21.16 10.09
C ALA A 224 8.28 22.07 11.03
N GLY A 225 8.30 21.77 12.33
CA GLY A 225 7.56 22.52 13.35
C GLY A 225 6.11 22.08 13.54
N LEU A 226 5.60 21.12 12.76
CA LEU A 226 4.29 20.52 12.99
C LEU A 226 4.33 19.46 14.11
N PRO A 227 3.26 19.31 14.90
CA PRO A 227 3.17 18.28 15.94
C PRO A 227 3.39 16.85 15.42
N ILE A 228 4.29 16.10 16.09
CA ILE A 228 4.61 14.70 15.74
C ILE A 228 3.42 13.75 15.84
N ILE A 229 2.36 14.14 16.57
CA ILE A 229 1.16 13.34 16.71
C ILE A 229 0.44 13.13 15.38
N TYR A 230 0.53 14.08 14.43
CA TYR A 230 -0.17 13.94 13.14
C TYR A 230 0.44 12.86 12.24
N PRO A 231 1.77 12.80 12.01
CA PRO A 231 2.40 11.63 11.37
C PRO A 231 2.12 10.30 12.08
N ILE A 232 2.01 10.28 13.42
CA ILE A 232 1.66 9.06 14.17
C ILE A 232 0.23 8.62 13.88
N ILE A 233 -0.74 9.54 13.87
CA ILE A 233 -2.13 9.23 13.52
C ILE A 233 -2.20 8.68 12.08
N TRP A 234 -1.48 9.32 11.15
CA TRP A 234 -1.46 8.89 9.75
C TRP A 234 -0.80 7.52 9.57
N PHE A 235 0.27 7.23 10.33
CA PHE A 235 0.89 5.91 10.42
C PHE A 235 -0.12 4.87 10.91
N LEU A 236 -0.84 5.13 12.00
CA LEU A 236 -1.79 4.17 12.58
C LEU A 236 -2.96 3.88 11.63
N GLN A 237 -3.47 4.93 10.97
CA GLN A 237 -4.50 4.84 9.94
C GLN A 237 -4.06 3.91 8.80
N THR A 238 -2.91 4.22 8.21
CA THR A 238 -2.41 3.52 7.01
C THR A 238 -1.88 2.13 7.35
N PHE A 239 -1.35 1.92 8.56
CA PHE A 239 -1.03 0.60 9.10
C PHE A 239 -2.29 -0.28 9.22
N PHE A 240 -3.37 0.26 9.80
CA PHE A 240 -4.63 -0.47 9.94
C PHE A 240 -5.25 -0.82 8.57
N VAL A 241 -5.33 0.16 7.67
CA VAL A 241 -5.77 -0.05 6.28
C VAL A 241 -4.86 -1.08 5.58
N GLY A 242 -3.55 -0.97 5.78
CA GLY A 242 -2.52 -1.95 5.47
C GLY A 242 -2.97 -3.38 5.71
N ILE A 243 -3.31 -3.66 6.97
CA ILE A 243 -3.69 -5.00 7.43
C ILE A 243 -4.92 -5.48 6.67
N VAL A 244 -5.98 -4.66 6.62
CA VAL A 244 -7.24 -5.05 5.99
C VAL A 244 -7.05 -5.38 4.50
N LEU A 245 -6.36 -4.50 3.78
CA LEU A 245 -6.14 -4.67 2.34
C LEU A 245 -5.29 -5.92 2.05
N SER A 246 -4.18 -6.10 2.78
CA SER A 246 -3.31 -7.27 2.65
C SER A 246 -4.04 -8.59 2.94
N MET A 247 -4.90 -8.63 3.96
CA MET A 247 -5.71 -9.81 4.25
C MET A 247 -6.71 -10.13 3.13
N ILE A 248 -7.33 -9.11 2.53
CA ILE A 248 -8.26 -9.28 1.40
C ILE A 248 -7.53 -9.83 0.18
N VAL A 249 -6.37 -9.26 -0.18
CA VAL A 249 -5.58 -9.73 -1.33
C VAL A 249 -5.15 -11.18 -1.14
N LEU A 250 -4.59 -11.53 0.02
CA LEU A 250 -4.16 -12.92 0.27
C LEU A 250 -5.33 -13.92 0.33
N ARG A 251 -6.51 -13.50 0.77
CA ARG A 251 -7.67 -14.40 0.88
C ARG A 251 -8.42 -14.57 -0.44
N ARG A 252 -8.51 -13.50 -1.24
CA ARG A 252 -9.30 -13.48 -2.48
C ARG A 252 -8.45 -13.64 -3.73
N HIS A 253 -7.13 -13.45 -3.62
CA HIS A 253 -6.19 -13.35 -4.74
C HIS A 253 -6.63 -12.35 -5.81
N TRP A 254 -7.16 -11.20 -5.38
CA TRP A 254 -7.60 -10.10 -6.24
C TRP A 254 -7.02 -8.79 -5.74
N ILE A 255 -6.34 -8.05 -6.60
CA ILE A 255 -5.78 -6.73 -6.26
C ILE A 255 -6.67 -5.55 -6.69
N PHE A 256 -7.50 -5.74 -7.71
CA PHE A 256 -8.37 -4.68 -8.25
C PHE A 256 -9.32 -4.04 -7.21
N PRO A 257 -9.99 -4.79 -6.30
CA PRO A 257 -10.85 -4.16 -5.29
C PRO A 257 -10.11 -3.14 -4.43
N VAL A 258 -8.85 -3.43 -4.15
CA VAL A 258 -7.98 -2.62 -3.32
C VAL A 258 -7.50 -1.38 -4.08
N ILE A 259 -7.03 -1.56 -5.32
CA ILE A 259 -6.66 -0.44 -6.21
C ILE A 259 -7.86 0.51 -6.39
N PHE A 260 -9.05 -0.04 -6.63
CA PHE A 260 -10.27 0.74 -6.77
C PHE A 260 -10.56 1.58 -5.51
N ALA A 261 -10.62 0.93 -4.34
CA ALA A 261 -10.95 1.62 -3.09
C ALA A 261 -9.92 2.70 -2.74
N HIS A 262 -8.64 2.39 -2.91
CA HIS A 262 -7.54 3.32 -2.69
C HIS A 262 -7.59 4.52 -3.66
N THR A 263 -7.81 4.27 -4.96
CA THR A 263 -7.96 5.34 -5.97
C THR A 263 -9.06 6.32 -5.60
N PHE A 264 -10.27 5.82 -5.31
CA PHE A 264 -11.40 6.67 -4.98
C PHE A 264 -11.25 7.36 -3.63
N ASN A 265 -10.59 6.72 -2.65
CA ASN A 265 -10.25 7.40 -1.41
C ASN A 265 -9.34 8.61 -1.67
N ASN A 266 -8.26 8.40 -2.43
CA ASN A 266 -7.32 9.46 -2.76
C ASN A 266 -7.98 10.58 -3.59
N ILE A 267 -8.93 10.26 -4.48
CA ILE A 267 -9.74 11.28 -5.17
C ILE A 267 -10.52 12.15 -4.17
N ILE A 268 -11.25 11.53 -3.24
CA ILE A 268 -12.08 12.25 -2.25
C ILE A 268 -11.18 13.11 -1.34
N THR A 269 -10.06 12.55 -0.92
CA THR A 269 -9.10 13.20 -0.04
C THR A 269 -8.37 14.35 -0.74
N SER A 270 -7.85 14.16 -1.96
CA SER A 270 -7.28 15.24 -2.76
C SER A 270 -8.31 16.33 -3.04
N HIS A 271 -9.57 15.98 -3.32
CA HIS A 271 -10.62 16.99 -3.48
C HIS A 271 -10.85 17.80 -2.19
N SER A 272 -10.83 17.15 -1.02
CA SER A 272 -10.96 17.83 0.28
C SER A 272 -9.77 18.74 0.58
N ILE A 273 -8.55 18.30 0.30
CA ILE A 273 -7.34 19.10 0.46
C ILE A 273 -7.35 20.31 -0.47
N TRP A 274 -7.72 20.14 -1.75
CA TRP A 274 -7.78 21.24 -2.71
C TRP A 274 -8.77 22.32 -2.29
N ASN A 275 -9.97 21.93 -1.84
CA ASN A 275 -10.95 22.88 -1.33
C ASN A 275 -10.40 23.64 -0.11
N TYR A 276 -9.74 22.93 0.82
CA TYR A 276 -9.13 23.53 2.00
C TYR A 276 -8.04 24.56 1.64
N ILE A 277 -7.13 24.21 0.71
CA ILE A 277 -6.09 25.12 0.19
C ILE A 277 -6.71 26.38 -0.44
N ASN A 278 -7.87 26.24 -1.10
CA ASN A 278 -8.59 27.35 -1.72
C ASN A 278 -9.53 28.10 -0.75
N GLY A 279 -9.35 27.92 0.57
CA GLY A 279 -10.06 28.68 1.60
C GLY A 279 -11.47 28.18 1.92
N ILE A 280 -11.85 26.99 1.45
CA ILE A 280 -13.13 26.36 1.79
C ILE A 280 -12.95 25.55 3.07
N ASP A 281 -13.69 25.92 4.10
CA ASP A 281 -13.66 25.28 5.41
C ASP A 281 -14.08 23.79 5.34
N PHE A 282 -13.48 22.94 6.18
CA PHE A 282 -13.79 21.51 6.23
C PHE A 282 -15.24 21.20 6.59
N SER A 283 -15.93 22.09 7.32
CA SER A 283 -17.36 21.98 7.58
C SER A 283 -18.17 21.89 6.28
N TYR A 284 -17.80 22.64 5.24
CA TYR A 284 -18.42 22.52 3.92
C TYR A 284 -18.21 21.12 3.33
N MET A 285 -16.99 20.62 3.32
CA MET A 285 -16.68 19.26 2.83
C MET A 285 -17.39 18.18 3.65
N THR A 286 -17.53 18.40 4.96
CA THR A 286 -18.27 17.51 5.86
C THR A 286 -19.72 17.36 5.42
N PHE A 287 -20.44 18.46 5.20
CA PHE A 287 -21.86 18.42 4.85
C PHE A 287 -22.13 17.97 3.41
N TYR A 288 -21.30 18.41 2.45
CA TYR A 288 -21.58 18.19 1.04
C TYR A 288 -20.91 16.95 0.44
N VAL A 289 -19.85 16.44 1.06
CA VAL A 289 -19.12 15.26 0.58
C VAL A 289 -19.22 14.11 1.57
N TYR A 290 -18.69 14.27 2.79
CA TYR A 290 -18.58 13.14 3.71
C TYR A 290 -19.92 12.64 4.24
N ILE A 291 -20.84 13.50 4.69
CA ILE A 291 -22.15 13.05 5.22
C ILE A 291 -22.96 12.26 4.18
N PRO A 292 -23.14 12.72 2.92
CA PRO A 292 -23.80 11.93 1.89
C PRO A 292 -23.14 10.57 1.65
N LEU A 293 -21.81 10.52 1.61
CA LEU A 293 -21.06 9.28 1.43
C LEU A 293 -21.20 8.33 2.63
N LEU A 294 -21.21 8.85 3.86
CA LEU A 294 -21.45 8.09 5.08
C LEU A 294 -22.87 7.51 5.12
N ILE A 295 -23.88 8.25 4.65
CA ILE A 295 -25.25 7.75 4.52
C ILE A 295 -25.29 6.56 3.55
N ILE A 296 -24.63 6.67 2.39
CA ILE A 296 -24.49 5.54 1.45
C ILE A 296 -23.78 4.36 2.12
N GLY A 297 -22.70 4.63 2.87
CA GLY A 297 -21.97 3.63 3.64
C GLY A 297 -22.86 2.91 4.65
N LEU A 298 -23.73 3.63 5.37
CA LEU A 298 -24.67 3.06 6.31
C LEU A 298 -25.70 2.15 5.61
N VAL A 299 -26.23 2.57 4.45
CA VAL A 299 -27.14 1.73 3.65
C VAL A 299 -26.43 0.47 3.18
N LEU A 300 -25.19 0.58 2.69
CA LEU A 300 -24.38 -0.57 2.27
C LEU A 300 -24.06 -1.50 3.43
N PHE A 301 -23.77 -0.95 4.62
CA PHE A 301 -23.51 -1.72 5.83
C PHE A 301 -24.72 -2.57 6.21
N ILE A 302 -25.91 -1.97 6.22
CA ILE A 302 -27.17 -2.68 6.51
C ILE A 302 -27.43 -3.75 5.44
N TRP A 303 -27.29 -3.39 4.17
CA TRP A 303 -27.57 -4.29 3.05
C TRP A 303 -26.61 -5.50 2.99
N GLN A 304 -25.34 -5.31 3.33
CA GLN A 304 -24.30 -6.36 3.27
C GLN A 304 -23.90 -6.91 4.66
N PHE A 305 -24.72 -6.65 5.70
CA PHE A 305 -24.37 -6.92 7.10
C PHE A 305 -23.93 -8.37 7.35
N SER A 306 -24.62 -9.36 6.77
CA SER A 306 -24.28 -10.78 6.93
C SER A 306 -22.87 -11.10 6.45
N ARG A 307 -22.51 -10.59 5.26
CA ARG A 307 -21.19 -10.74 4.65
C ARG A 307 -20.12 -10.00 5.44
N ILE A 308 -20.42 -8.79 5.91
CA ILE A 308 -19.51 -7.98 6.73
C ILE A 308 -19.20 -8.74 8.04
N LYS A 309 -20.23 -9.22 8.74
CA LYS A 309 -20.08 -10.00 9.98
C LYS A 309 -19.23 -11.25 9.78
N GLU A 310 -19.48 -12.01 8.71
CA GLU A 310 -18.67 -13.18 8.36
C GLU A 310 -17.21 -12.79 8.09
N SER A 311 -17.01 -11.72 7.32
CA SER A 311 -15.67 -11.24 6.94
C SER A 311 -14.88 -10.76 8.15
N LEU A 312 -15.51 -10.04 9.08
CA LEU A 312 -14.92 -9.62 10.35
C LEU A 312 -14.57 -10.80 11.24
N SER A 313 -15.45 -11.80 11.35
CA SER A 313 -15.19 -13.01 12.13
C SER A 313 -13.97 -13.77 11.61
N ILE A 314 -13.87 -13.93 10.29
CA ILE A 314 -12.74 -14.60 9.65
C ILE A 314 -11.46 -13.77 9.79
N GLY A 315 -11.55 -12.45 9.54
CA GLY A 315 -10.43 -11.55 9.72
C GLY A 315 -9.90 -11.55 11.15
N TRP A 316 -10.78 -11.56 12.14
CA TRP A 316 -10.37 -11.62 13.54
C TRP A 316 -9.69 -12.95 13.90
N LYS A 317 -10.17 -14.08 13.37
CA LYS A 317 -9.53 -15.39 13.55
C LYS A 317 -8.14 -15.42 12.93
N GLU A 318 -8.00 -14.91 11.70
CA GLU A 318 -6.70 -14.80 11.03
C GLU A 318 -5.77 -13.85 11.80
N PHE A 319 -6.22 -12.67 12.19
CA PHE A 319 -5.41 -11.73 12.97
C PHE A 319 -4.94 -12.33 14.30
N LYS A 320 -5.81 -13.05 15.01
CA LYS A 320 -5.43 -13.74 16.25
C LYS A 320 -4.35 -14.80 16.03
N SER A 321 -4.33 -15.47 14.88
CA SER A 321 -3.31 -16.49 14.61
C SER A 321 -1.90 -15.89 14.57
N TYR A 322 -1.77 -14.58 14.33
CA TYR A 322 -0.50 -13.86 14.43
C TYR A 322 0.14 -13.94 15.81
N PHE A 323 -0.64 -14.05 16.88
CA PHE A 323 -0.13 -14.14 18.25
C PHE A 323 -0.04 -15.59 18.76
N THR A 324 -0.38 -16.56 17.91
CA THR A 324 -0.28 -17.99 18.23
C THR A 324 1.04 -18.58 17.72
N ARG A 325 1.42 -19.72 18.30
CA ARG A 325 2.63 -20.46 17.90
C ARG A 325 2.44 -21.03 16.50
N ASP A 326 3.47 -20.89 15.66
CA ASP A 326 3.48 -21.54 14.36
C ASP A 326 3.88 -23.02 14.50
N GLU A 327 2.90 -23.91 14.39
CA GLU A 327 3.11 -25.37 14.50
C GLU A 327 4.01 -25.92 13.39
N HIS A 328 4.03 -25.30 12.20
CA HIS A 328 4.89 -25.76 11.09
C HIS A 328 6.37 -25.52 11.38
N VAL A 329 6.68 -24.46 12.14
CA VAL A 329 8.04 -24.11 12.57
C VAL A 329 8.40 -24.75 13.91
N GLY A 330 7.40 -25.14 14.70
CA GLY A 330 7.57 -25.74 16.04
C GLY A 330 7.89 -24.69 17.11
N GLU A 331 7.31 -23.50 17.00
CA GLU A 331 7.60 -22.37 17.89
C GLU A 331 7.13 -22.61 19.33
N ASN A 332 7.95 -22.19 20.30
CA ASN A 332 7.51 -21.93 21.66
C ASN A 332 7.10 -20.44 21.85
N SER A 333 6.63 -20.09 23.05
CA SER A 333 6.18 -18.71 23.34
C SER A 333 7.25 -17.64 23.17
N LEU A 334 8.51 -17.92 23.52
CA LEU A 334 9.62 -16.97 23.32
C LEU A 334 9.88 -16.77 21.82
N GLU A 335 9.87 -17.84 21.05
CA GLU A 335 10.10 -17.82 19.60
C GLU A 335 8.98 -17.08 18.87
N THR A 336 7.73 -17.17 19.33
CA THR A 336 6.62 -16.34 18.84
C THR A 336 6.86 -14.85 19.07
N VAL A 337 7.36 -14.45 20.25
CA VAL A 337 7.72 -13.04 20.52
C VAL A 337 8.87 -12.61 19.61
N VAL A 338 9.88 -13.44 19.43
CA VAL A 338 11.00 -13.16 18.51
C VAL A 338 10.50 -13.02 17.08
N ARG A 339 9.58 -13.88 16.61
CA ARG A 339 8.95 -13.76 15.29
C ARG A 339 8.33 -12.39 15.09
N ILE A 340 7.54 -11.93 16.06
CA ILE A 340 6.86 -10.63 16.01
C ILE A 340 7.86 -9.48 15.95
N ILE A 341 8.86 -9.46 16.84
CA ILE A 341 9.92 -8.44 16.85
C ILE A 341 10.64 -8.40 15.50
N MET A 342 10.95 -9.58 14.95
CA MET A 342 11.63 -9.72 13.68
C MET A 342 10.79 -9.22 12.49
N ASP A 343 9.47 -9.36 12.53
CA ASP A 343 8.59 -8.84 11.48
C ASP A 343 8.66 -7.31 11.41
N PHE A 344 8.61 -6.62 12.56
CA PHE A 344 8.78 -5.17 12.64
C PHE A 344 10.19 -4.73 12.25
N PHE A 345 11.22 -5.43 12.73
CA PHE A 345 12.61 -5.13 12.40
C PHE A 345 12.89 -5.26 10.89
N PHE A 346 12.45 -6.34 10.26
CA PHE A 346 12.60 -6.50 8.81
C PHE A 346 11.71 -5.55 8.02
N GLY A 347 10.51 -5.25 8.51
CA GLY A 347 9.65 -4.21 7.92
C GLY A 347 10.34 -2.84 7.93
N LEU A 348 11.02 -2.48 9.02
CA LEU A 348 11.82 -1.25 9.13
C LEU A 348 13.00 -1.27 8.16
N ILE A 349 13.76 -2.37 8.07
CA ILE A 349 14.87 -2.48 7.11
C ILE A 349 14.38 -2.31 5.68
N ILE A 350 13.31 -3.00 5.29
CA ILE A 350 12.74 -2.90 3.94
C ILE A 350 12.28 -1.47 3.67
N PHE A 351 11.69 -0.79 4.67
CA PHE A 351 11.31 0.61 4.56
C PHE A 351 12.51 1.52 4.34
N LEU A 352 13.56 1.40 5.16
CA LEU A 352 14.78 2.21 5.02
C LEU A 352 15.46 1.99 3.68
N VAL A 353 15.51 0.75 3.20
CA VAL A 353 16.03 0.45 1.87
C VAL A 353 15.15 1.11 0.80
N GLY A 354 13.82 0.95 0.89
CA GLY A 354 12.86 1.58 0.00
C GLY A 354 13.06 3.08 -0.11
N MET A 355 13.17 3.79 1.02
CA MET A 355 13.43 5.23 1.06
C MET A 355 14.72 5.67 0.36
N ILE A 356 15.72 4.79 0.25
CA ILE A 356 17.01 5.11 -0.38
C ILE A 356 16.94 4.88 -1.90
N ILE A 357 16.16 3.89 -2.36
CA ILE A 357 16.23 3.40 -3.74
C ILE A 357 14.92 3.49 -4.53
N LEU A 358 13.80 3.88 -3.93
CA LEU A 358 12.49 4.03 -4.57
C LEU A 358 11.97 5.45 -4.39
#